data_AF-A0AA37T1K4-F1
#
_entry.id   AF-A0AA37T1K4-F1
#
_cell.length_a   1.000
_cell.length_b   1.000
_cell.length_c   1.000
_cell.angle_alpha   90.00
_cell.angle_beta   90.00
_cell.angle_gamma   90.00
#
_symmetry.space_group_name_H-M   'P 1'
#
loop_
_entity.id
_entity.type
_entity.pdbx_description
1 polymer ?
#
loop_
_entity_poly.entity_id
_entity_poly.type
_entity_poly.pdbx_seq_one_letter_code
_entity_poly.pdbx_strand_id
1 'polypeptide(L)'
;MKHFNILVISIILYSFTATAESSWDELAYQGKKYREEGNLAKAVQFLSAAADKKRTNNHELYLYAGILAARLDNSDEAFKLLNKSIRSGMWDIHRLERNSRLQNIRQDKRWNDLIESIKTEENRYLSRAKITHPELRSQLKTMWEKDQNFVGRKEQLNVIKSNSIELKKIIADIGWPTKSKVGRDGEWLAWAITQHSHDIEFQKMCLGYLKNLTLDDKIDPVYFAELTDRIARNTGSSQIYGMAIIRENGKKMFYQIFDPENVDIRRSEIGLPPIKVWANENFVEIDPLANKKSQQDSPVGVPLL
;
A
#
# COMPACT_ATOMS: atom_id res chain seq x y z
N MET A 1 36.55 50.89 11.95
CA MET A 1 35.37 50.27 11.30
C MET A 1 35.74 48.84 10.93
N LYS A 2 35.19 47.84 11.60
CA LYS A 2 35.46 46.42 11.30
C LYS A 2 34.51 45.97 10.20
N HIS A 3 35.04 45.59 9.04
CA HIS A 3 34.26 45.04 7.94
C HIS A 3 33.79 43.62 8.32
N PHE A 4 32.48 43.45 8.44
CA PHE A 4 31.83 42.15 8.52
C PHE A 4 31.71 41.59 7.10
N ASN A 5 32.50 40.57 6.77
CA ASN A 5 32.27 39.78 5.57
C ASN A 5 31.06 38.86 5.82
N ILE A 6 29.92 39.24 5.25
CA ILE A 6 28.73 38.39 5.20
C ILE A 6 29.02 37.26 4.21
N LEU A 7 29.26 36.06 4.73
CA LEU A 7 29.36 34.85 3.94
C LEU A 7 27.94 34.48 3.46
N VAL A 8 27.62 34.78 2.20
CA VAL A 8 26.37 34.35 1.57
C VAL A 8 26.49 32.86 1.26
N ILE A 9 25.93 32.02 2.14
CA ILE A 9 25.77 30.59 1.88
C ILE A 9 24.71 30.45 0.78
N SER A 10 25.16 30.24 -0.45
CA SER A 10 24.29 29.91 -1.57
C SER A 10 23.78 28.47 -1.40
N ILE A 11 22.58 28.31 -0.87
CA ILE A 11 21.88 27.02 -0.86
C ILE A 11 21.46 26.75 -2.30
N ILE A 12 22.23 25.92 -3.01
CA ILE A 12 21.85 25.42 -4.33
C ILE A 12 20.70 24.43 -4.12
N LEU A 13 19.47 24.91 -4.26
CA LEU A 13 18.27 24.08 -4.33
C LEU A 13 18.30 23.31 -5.67
N TYR A 14 18.89 22.12 -5.67
CA TYR A 14 18.77 21.20 -6.81
C TYR A 14 17.29 20.80 -6.95
N SER A 15 16.60 21.42 -7.89
CA SER A 15 15.25 21.00 -8.28
C SER A 15 15.36 19.74 -9.12
N PHE A 16 14.89 18.61 -8.60
CA PHE A 16 14.77 17.37 -9.37
C PHE A 16 13.75 17.59 -10.50
N THR A 17 14.16 17.36 -11.74
CA THR A 17 13.26 17.33 -12.90
C THR A 17 13.05 15.87 -13.27
N ALA A 18 11.80 15.46 -13.49
CA ALA A 18 11.52 14.13 -13.99
C ALA A 18 12.16 13.99 -15.38
N THR A 19 13.10 13.06 -15.53
CA THR A 19 13.69 12.72 -16.83
C THR A 19 12.98 11.52 -17.43
N ALA A 20 13.12 11.30 -18.74
CA ALA A 20 12.57 10.11 -19.40
C ALA A 20 13.12 8.79 -18.80
N GLU A 21 14.31 8.86 -18.20
CA GLU A 21 15.03 7.72 -17.62
C GLU A 21 14.51 7.32 -16.22
N SER A 22 13.97 8.26 -15.41
CA SER A 22 13.57 7.99 -14.01
C SER A 22 12.58 6.84 -13.89
N SER A 23 12.86 5.84 -13.04
CA SER A 23 11.94 4.70 -12.85
C SER A 23 10.59 5.14 -12.24
N TRP A 24 9.56 4.30 -12.32
CA TRP A 24 8.25 4.67 -11.75
C TRP A 24 8.33 4.85 -10.23
N ASP A 25 9.16 4.07 -9.53
CA ASP A 25 9.32 4.13 -8.09
C ASP A 25 10.12 5.36 -7.67
N GLU A 26 11.14 5.77 -8.44
CA GLU A 26 11.83 7.04 -8.23
C GLU A 26 10.88 8.24 -8.38
N LEU A 27 10.03 8.23 -9.41
CA LEU A 27 8.99 9.24 -9.58
C LEU A 27 8.00 9.25 -8.41
N ALA A 28 7.59 8.07 -7.93
CA ALA A 28 6.70 7.95 -6.78
C ALA A 28 7.35 8.51 -5.50
N TYR A 29 8.63 8.21 -5.27
CA TYR A 29 9.40 8.75 -4.15
C TYR A 29 9.47 10.28 -4.20
N GLN A 30 9.82 10.86 -5.35
CA GLN A 30 9.89 12.31 -5.52
C GLN A 30 8.52 12.98 -5.33
N GLY A 31 7.45 12.38 -5.85
CA GLY A 31 6.09 12.88 -5.65
C GLY A 31 5.70 12.91 -4.17
N LYS A 32 6.07 11.88 -3.40
CA LYS A 32 5.85 11.84 -1.94
C LYS A 32 6.72 12.84 -1.20
N LYS A 33 7.97 13.04 -1.63
CA LYS A 33 8.87 14.07 -1.11
C LYS A 33 8.27 15.48 -1.26
N TYR A 34 7.86 15.84 -2.48
CA TYR A 34 7.24 17.15 -2.74
C TYR A 34 5.99 17.39 -1.92
N ARG A 35 5.22 16.34 -1.63
CA ARG A 35 4.07 16.44 -0.75
C ARG A 35 4.46 16.77 0.70
N GLU A 36 5.49 16.13 1.25
CA GLU A 36 5.99 16.44 2.61
C GLU A 36 6.53 17.87 2.68
N GLU A 37 7.11 18.37 1.59
CA GLU A 37 7.56 19.77 1.43
C GLU A 37 6.40 20.76 1.19
N GLY A 38 5.16 20.29 1.08
CA GLY A 38 3.98 21.13 0.82
C GLY A 38 3.75 21.52 -0.64
N ASN A 39 4.63 21.13 -1.56
CA ASN A 39 4.47 21.37 -3.00
C ASN A 39 3.53 20.35 -3.63
N LEU A 40 2.22 20.53 -3.40
CA LEU A 40 1.20 19.59 -3.86
C LEU A 40 1.11 19.53 -5.39
N ALA A 41 1.39 20.62 -6.10
CA ALA A 41 1.30 20.65 -7.57
C ALA A 41 2.36 19.73 -8.20
N LYS A 42 3.61 19.81 -7.73
CA LYS A 42 4.66 18.86 -8.13
C LYS A 42 4.35 17.46 -7.65
N ALA A 43 3.81 17.28 -6.45
CA ALA A 43 3.41 15.96 -5.98
C ALA A 43 2.42 15.28 -6.94
N VAL A 44 1.38 16.00 -7.39
CA VAL A 44 0.41 15.51 -8.39
C VAL A 44 1.11 15.12 -9.69
N GLN A 45 1.98 16.00 -10.22
CA GLN A 45 2.73 15.74 -11.45
C GLN A 45 3.57 14.45 -11.37
N PHE A 46 4.36 14.30 -10.31
CA PHE A 46 5.26 13.16 -10.17
C PHE A 46 4.51 11.86 -9.87
N LEU A 47 3.47 11.88 -9.02
CA LEU A 47 2.69 10.70 -8.70
C LEU A 47 1.86 10.20 -9.89
N SER A 48 1.30 11.11 -10.68
CA SER A 48 0.58 10.72 -11.91
C SER A 48 1.54 10.16 -12.97
N ALA A 49 2.72 10.76 -13.16
CA ALA A 49 3.75 10.23 -14.04
C ALA A 49 4.27 8.85 -13.59
N ALA A 50 4.46 8.66 -12.27
CA ALA A 50 4.78 7.36 -11.69
C ALA A 50 3.71 6.32 -12.01
N ALA A 51 2.42 6.69 -11.87
CA ALA A 51 1.31 5.81 -12.18
C ALA A 51 1.26 5.41 -13.66
N ASP A 52 1.46 6.38 -14.57
CA ASP A 52 1.54 6.13 -16.02
C ASP A 52 2.70 5.17 -16.34
N LYS A 53 3.87 5.32 -15.70
CA LYS A 53 5.05 4.48 -15.92
C LYS A 53 4.97 3.09 -15.27
N LYS A 54 4.29 2.93 -14.12
CA LYS A 54 4.10 1.64 -13.43
C LYS A 54 3.20 0.68 -14.21
N ARG A 55 2.28 1.21 -15.05
CA ARG A 55 1.32 0.50 -15.92
C ARG A 55 0.26 -0.35 -15.22
N THR A 56 0.65 -1.29 -14.37
CA THR A 56 -0.24 -2.19 -13.62
C THR A 56 -0.15 -1.91 -12.12
N ASN A 57 -1.19 -2.26 -11.35
CA ASN A 57 -1.23 -2.03 -9.89
C ASN A 57 -0.88 -0.58 -9.51
N ASN A 58 -1.36 0.38 -10.31
CA ASN A 58 -1.07 1.81 -10.25
C ASN A 58 -2.29 2.65 -9.80
N HIS A 59 -3.43 2.01 -9.51
CA HIS A 59 -4.65 2.70 -9.08
C HIS A 59 -4.43 3.55 -7.83
N GLU A 60 -3.61 3.10 -6.87
CA GLU A 60 -3.25 3.86 -5.66
C GLU A 60 -2.50 5.16 -5.97
N LEU A 61 -1.56 5.13 -6.92
CA LEU A 61 -0.81 6.33 -7.31
C LEU A 61 -1.73 7.37 -7.96
N TYR A 62 -2.63 6.93 -8.85
CA TYR A 62 -3.66 7.81 -9.43
C TYR A 62 -4.64 8.34 -8.39
N LEU A 63 -5.12 7.48 -7.47
CA LEU A 63 -6.03 7.88 -6.41
C LEU A 63 -5.39 8.96 -5.56
N TYR A 64 -4.13 8.75 -5.18
CA TYR A 64 -3.40 9.71 -4.37
C TYR A 64 -3.17 11.03 -5.08
N ALA A 65 -2.75 11.00 -6.34
CA ALA A 65 -2.60 12.19 -7.16
C ALA A 65 -3.94 12.93 -7.33
N GLY A 66 -5.05 12.22 -7.56
CA GLY A 66 -6.39 12.81 -7.67
C GLY A 66 -6.87 13.49 -6.39
N ILE A 67 -6.62 12.87 -5.23
CA ILE A 67 -6.89 13.50 -3.91
C ILE A 67 -6.07 14.77 -3.72
N LEU A 68 -4.80 14.78 -4.12
CA LEU A 68 -3.96 15.97 -4.01
C LEU A 68 -4.39 17.08 -4.97
N ALA A 69 -4.82 16.73 -6.19
CA ALA A 69 -5.39 17.69 -7.14
C ALA A 69 -6.70 18.31 -6.62
N ALA A 70 -7.56 17.51 -5.98
CA ALA A 70 -8.75 18.03 -5.31
C ALA A 70 -8.36 19.04 -4.21
N ARG A 71 -7.34 18.75 -3.39
CA ARG A 71 -6.85 19.68 -2.35
C ARG A 71 -6.25 20.99 -2.89
N LEU A 72 -5.94 21.06 -4.18
CA LEU A 72 -5.51 22.27 -4.88
C LEU A 72 -6.68 23.02 -5.53
N ASP A 73 -7.93 22.61 -5.25
CA ASP A 73 -9.15 23.09 -5.90
C ASP A 73 -9.12 22.93 -7.43
N ASN A 74 -8.30 22.00 -7.93
CA ASN A 74 -8.24 21.65 -9.35
C ASN A 74 -9.14 20.44 -9.62
N SER A 75 -10.45 20.70 -9.65
CA SER A 75 -11.48 19.66 -9.84
C SER A 75 -11.30 18.90 -11.15
N ASP A 76 -10.89 19.57 -12.23
CA ASP A 76 -10.74 18.93 -13.55
C ASP A 76 -9.63 17.86 -13.54
N GLU A 77 -8.46 18.20 -13.01
CA GLU A 77 -7.37 17.23 -12.91
C GLU A 77 -7.70 16.15 -11.86
N ALA A 78 -8.40 16.51 -10.78
CA ALA A 78 -8.87 15.54 -9.78
C ALA A 78 -9.77 14.46 -10.42
N PHE A 79 -10.85 14.86 -11.12
CA PHE A 79 -11.75 13.92 -11.78
C PHE A 79 -11.04 13.09 -12.86
N LYS A 80 -10.13 13.68 -13.63
CA LYS A 80 -9.34 12.96 -14.63
C LYS A 80 -8.48 11.85 -13.98
N LEU A 81 -7.77 12.15 -12.90
CA LEU A 81 -6.92 11.20 -12.20
C LEU A 81 -7.73 10.14 -11.44
N LEU A 82 -8.83 10.51 -10.81
CA LEU A 82 -9.74 9.57 -10.15
C LEU A 82 -10.33 8.58 -11.16
N ASN A 83 -10.76 9.03 -12.34
CA ASN A 83 -11.19 8.14 -13.43
C ASN A 83 -10.08 7.20 -13.91
N LYS A 84 -8.82 7.66 -13.98
CA LYS A 84 -7.67 6.77 -14.27
C LYS A 84 -7.50 5.71 -13.17
N SER A 85 -7.66 6.08 -11.89
CA SER A 85 -7.61 5.15 -10.75
C SER A 85 -8.68 4.07 -10.85
N ILE A 86 -9.92 4.46 -11.16
CA ILE A 86 -11.08 3.56 -11.28
C ILE A 86 -10.87 2.54 -12.41
N ARG A 87 -10.44 3.00 -13.59
CA ARG A 87 -10.08 2.10 -14.71
C ARG A 87 -8.92 1.16 -14.37
N SER A 88 -8.11 1.51 -13.38
CA SER A 88 -6.96 0.72 -12.93
C SER A 88 -7.27 -0.22 -11.76
N GLY A 89 -8.52 -0.25 -11.27
CA GLY A 89 -8.96 -1.19 -10.23
C GLY A 89 -9.44 -0.59 -8.92
N MET A 90 -9.54 0.73 -8.79
CA MET A 90 -10.15 1.35 -7.61
C MET A 90 -11.68 1.28 -7.70
N TRP A 91 -12.28 0.27 -7.08
CA TRP A 91 -13.75 0.07 -7.08
C TRP A 91 -14.40 0.15 -5.69
N ASP A 92 -13.72 0.81 -4.75
CA ASP A 92 -14.21 1.04 -3.39
C ASP A 92 -14.91 2.40 -3.31
N ILE A 93 -16.21 2.42 -3.60
CA ILE A 93 -17.06 3.63 -3.53
C ILE A 93 -16.94 4.30 -2.15
N HIS A 94 -17.08 3.51 -1.08
CA HIS A 94 -17.08 4.02 0.28
C HIS A 94 -15.75 4.68 0.66
N ARG A 95 -14.62 4.20 0.11
CA ARG A 95 -13.32 4.87 0.28
C ARG A 95 -13.27 6.26 -0.34
N LEU A 96 -13.93 6.53 -1.47
CA LEU A 96 -14.06 7.90 -1.98
C LEU A 96 -15.01 8.74 -1.11
N GLU A 97 -16.18 8.18 -0.78
CA GLU A 97 -17.23 8.86 -0.02
C GLU A 97 -16.84 9.21 1.42
N ARG A 98 -15.95 8.45 2.07
CA ARG A 98 -15.47 8.77 3.42
C ARG A 98 -14.22 9.66 3.44
N ASN A 99 -13.57 9.84 2.29
CA ASN A 99 -12.35 10.63 2.21
C ASN A 99 -12.67 12.13 2.31
N SER A 100 -12.43 12.73 3.48
CA SER A 100 -12.69 14.14 3.74
C SER A 100 -11.92 15.08 2.81
N ARG A 101 -10.78 14.65 2.25
CA ARG A 101 -9.97 15.44 1.32
C ARG A 101 -10.59 15.59 -0.07
N LEU A 102 -11.70 14.91 -0.33
CA LEU A 102 -12.48 15.05 -1.56
C LEU A 102 -13.75 15.89 -1.36
N GLN A 103 -13.99 16.43 -0.15
CA GLN A 103 -15.24 17.14 0.16
C GLN A 103 -15.57 18.28 -0.81
N ASN A 104 -14.57 19.03 -1.25
CA ASN A 104 -14.74 20.17 -2.14
C ASN A 104 -15.21 19.79 -3.56
N ILE A 105 -14.99 18.55 -4.00
CA ILE A 105 -15.44 18.07 -5.32
C ILE A 105 -16.73 17.24 -5.27
N ARG A 106 -17.32 16.99 -4.09
CA ARG A 106 -18.54 16.15 -3.96
C ARG A 106 -19.80 16.81 -4.48
N GLN A 107 -19.85 18.13 -4.47
CA GLN A 107 -21.00 18.90 -4.98
C GLN A 107 -20.89 19.16 -6.49
N ASP A 108 -19.76 18.82 -7.10
CA ASP A 108 -19.62 18.88 -8.56
C ASP A 108 -20.51 17.82 -9.20
N LYS A 109 -21.24 18.18 -10.26
CA LYS A 109 -22.14 17.28 -10.99
C LYS A 109 -21.46 15.99 -11.45
N ARG A 110 -20.15 16.04 -11.74
CA ARG A 110 -19.34 14.88 -12.17
C ARG A 110 -19.11 13.85 -11.07
N TRP A 111 -19.41 14.18 -9.81
CA TRP A 111 -19.31 13.23 -8.70
C TRP A 111 -20.19 12.01 -8.93
N ASN A 112 -21.44 12.21 -9.33
CA ASN A 112 -22.36 11.11 -9.61
C ASN A 112 -21.89 10.26 -10.79
N ASP A 113 -21.36 10.89 -11.85
CA ASP A 113 -20.77 10.19 -12.99
C ASP A 113 -19.55 9.36 -12.57
N LEU A 114 -18.73 9.88 -11.66
CA LEU A 114 -17.57 9.18 -11.10
C LEU A 114 -18.01 7.92 -10.34
N ILE A 115 -19.02 8.01 -9.48
CA ILE A 115 -19.56 6.86 -8.74
C ILE A 115 -20.16 5.82 -9.70
N GLU A 116 -20.86 6.25 -10.74
CA GLU A 116 -21.42 5.33 -11.74
C GLU A 116 -20.31 4.66 -12.58
N SER A 117 -19.22 5.38 -12.86
CA SER A 117 -18.05 4.81 -13.53
C SER A 117 -17.40 3.68 -12.73
N ILE A 118 -17.42 3.76 -11.40
CA ILE A 118 -16.92 2.68 -10.53
C ILE A 118 -17.70 1.40 -10.76
N LYS A 119 -19.03 1.47 -10.66
CA LYS A 119 -19.92 0.32 -10.88
C LYS A 119 -19.73 -0.25 -12.29
N THR A 120 -19.59 0.63 -13.27
CA THR A 120 -19.38 0.24 -14.68
C THR A 120 -18.07 -0.51 -14.89
N GLU A 121 -16.95 0.01 -14.37
CA GLU A 121 -15.64 -0.64 -14.52
C GLU A 121 -15.53 -1.93 -13.68
N GLU A 122 -16.14 -1.95 -12.50
CA GLU A 122 -16.25 -3.15 -11.67
C GLU A 122 -17.02 -4.26 -12.40
N ASN A 123 -18.21 -3.95 -12.94
CA ASN A 123 -19.01 -4.90 -13.71
C ASN A 123 -18.27 -5.38 -14.97
N ARG A 124 -17.57 -4.48 -15.66
CA ARG A 124 -16.72 -4.83 -16.80
C ARG A 124 -15.64 -5.82 -16.39
N TYR A 125 -14.97 -5.61 -15.27
CA TYR A 125 -13.97 -6.55 -14.75
C TYR A 125 -14.60 -7.91 -14.44
N LEU A 126 -15.72 -7.94 -13.70
CA LEU A 126 -16.38 -9.18 -13.30
C LEU A 126 -16.84 -10.02 -14.50
N SER A 127 -17.39 -9.38 -15.54
CA SER A 127 -17.80 -10.07 -16.77
C SER A 127 -16.65 -10.81 -17.49
N ARG A 128 -15.42 -10.30 -17.35
CA ARG A 128 -14.22 -10.87 -17.97
C ARG A 128 -13.51 -11.86 -17.06
N ALA A 129 -13.48 -11.58 -15.76
CA ALA A 129 -12.74 -12.36 -14.78
C ALA A 129 -13.32 -13.75 -14.54
N LYS A 130 -14.63 -13.95 -14.80
CA LYS A 130 -15.33 -15.24 -14.65
C LYS A 130 -15.03 -15.92 -13.30
N ILE A 131 -15.16 -15.14 -12.24
CA ILE A 131 -14.86 -15.59 -10.88
C ILE A 131 -15.88 -16.65 -10.42
N THR A 132 -15.44 -17.60 -9.60
CA THR A 132 -16.29 -18.72 -9.17
C THR A 132 -17.13 -18.46 -7.93
N HIS A 133 -16.81 -17.41 -7.14
CA HIS A 133 -17.46 -17.07 -5.88
C HIS A 133 -17.76 -15.56 -5.76
N PRO A 134 -18.62 -14.99 -6.63
CA PRO A 134 -18.98 -13.57 -6.60
C PRO A 134 -19.70 -13.13 -5.31
N GLU A 135 -20.43 -14.03 -4.67
CA GLU A 135 -21.07 -13.80 -3.37
C GLU A 135 -20.05 -13.65 -2.25
N LEU A 136 -19.01 -14.50 -2.19
CA LEU A 136 -17.93 -14.37 -1.22
C LEU A 136 -17.13 -13.08 -1.43
N ARG A 137 -16.92 -12.67 -2.69
CA ARG A 137 -16.33 -11.35 -2.99
C ARG A 137 -17.15 -10.22 -2.38
N SER A 138 -18.47 -10.25 -2.56
CA SER A 138 -19.36 -9.23 -1.98
C SER A 138 -19.32 -9.25 -0.45
N GLN A 139 -19.29 -10.43 0.15
CA GLN A 139 -19.13 -10.60 1.59
C GLN A 139 -17.82 -9.98 2.11
N LEU A 140 -16.69 -10.22 1.44
CA LEU A 140 -15.39 -9.63 1.79
C LEU A 140 -15.42 -8.10 1.70
N LYS A 141 -16.09 -7.53 0.69
CA LYS A 141 -16.29 -6.06 0.59
C LYS A 141 -17.05 -5.52 1.80
N THR A 142 -18.15 -6.17 2.19
CA THR A 142 -18.94 -5.75 3.36
C THR A 142 -18.17 -5.89 4.67
N MET A 143 -17.40 -6.98 4.85
CA MET A 143 -16.54 -7.17 6.02
C MET A 143 -15.51 -6.06 6.16
N TRP A 144 -14.87 -5.71 5.04
CA TRP A 144 -13.89 -4.63 4.99
C TRP A 144 -14.53 -3.27 5.24
N GLU A 145 -15.65 -2.96 4.59
CA GLU A 145 -16.37 -1.70 4.81
C GLU A 145 -16.72 -1.48 6.28
N LYS A 146 -17.25 -2.52 6.96
CA LYS A 146 -17.56 -2.47 8.39
C LYS A 146 -16.32 -2.17 9.23
N ASP A 147 -15.20 -2.85 8.97
CA ASP A 147 -13.92 -2.57 9.65
C ASP A 147 -13.51 -1.11 9.44
N GLN A 148 -13.52 -0.70 8.18
CA GLN A 148 -13.11 0.61 7.71
C GLN A 148 -13.97 1.77 8.25
N ASN A 149 -15.23 1.51 8.59
CA ASN A 149 -16.11 2.48 9.22
C ASN A 149 -15.71 2.78 10.67
N PHE A 150 -15.06 1.85 11.38
CA PHE A 150 -14.68 2.04 12.78
C PHE A 150 -13.20 2.40 12.98
N VAL A 151 -12.43 2.66 11.92
CA VAL A 151 -11.01 3.03 12.04
C VAL A 151 -10.80 4.16 13.07
N GLY A 152 -9.92 3.90 14.03
CA GLY A 152 -9.62 4.83 15.13
C GLY A 152 -10.60 4.79 16.30
N ARG A 153 -11.59 3.89 16.28
CA ARG A 153 -12.59 3.70 17.35
C ARG A 153 -12.42 2.31 17.99
N LYS A 154 -12.80 2.17 19.27
CA LYS A 154 -12.60 0.92 20.03
C LYS A 154 -13.43 -0.24 19.47
N GLU A 155 -14.58 0.08 18.89
CA GLU A 155 -15.54 -0.82 18.27
C GLU A 155 -14.91 -1.62 17.10
N GLN A 156 -13.88 -1.06 16.46
CA GLN A 156 -13.14 -1.74 15.40
C GLN A 156 -12.57 -3.08 15.85
N LEU A 157 -12.13 -3.20 17.11
CA LEU A 157 -11.54 -4.43 17.65
C LEU A 157 -12.52 -5.61 17.58
N ASN A 158 -13.80 -5.36 17.86
CA ASN A 158 -14.85 -6.38 17.78
C ASN A 158 -15.12 -6.77 16.33
N VAL A 159 -15.12 -5.80 15.41
CA VAL A 159 -15.29 -6.04 13.97
C VAL A 159 -14.12 -6.83 13.41
N ILE A 160 -12.88 -6.47 13.74
CA ILE A 160 -11.67 -7.21 13.35
C ILE A 160 -11.75 -8.66 13.83
N LYS A 161 -12.10 -8.89 15.12
CA LYS A 161 -12.25 -10.24 15.66
C LYS A 161 -13.32 -11.04 14.92
N SER A 162 -14.48 -10.44 14.66
CA SER A 162 -15.55 -11.06 13.89
C SER A 162 -15.11 -11.39 12.46
N ASN A 163 -14.37 -10.48 11.83
CA ASN A 163 -13.85 -10.67 10.48
C ASN A 163 -12.83 -11.82 10.42
N SER A 164 -11.94 -11.95 11.41
CA SER A 164 -11.02 -13.10 11.50
C SER A 164 -11.76 -14.43 11.63
N ILE A 165 -12.80 -14.49 12.46
CA ILE A 165 -13.63 -15.70 12.62
C ILE A 165 -14.31 -16.07 11.30
N GLU A 166 -14.89 -15.09 10.63
CA GLU A 166 -15.63 -15.34 9.39
C GLU A 166 -14.70 -15.70 8.24
N LEU A 167 -13.57 -15.01 8.08
CA LEU A 167 -12.57 -15.34 7.06
C LEU A 167 -11.98 -16.74 7.30
N LYS A 168 -11.82 -17.17 8.56
CA LYS A 168 -11.40 -18.53 8.88
C LYS A 168 -12.38 -19.59 8.36
N LYS A 169 -13.69 -19.35 8.44
CA LYS A 169 -14.71 -20.26 7.87
C LYS A 169 -14.63 -20.28 6.34
N ILE A 170 -14.57 -19.11 5.71
CA ILE A 170 -14.41 -19.00 4.26
C ILE A 170 -13.18 -19.79 3.78
N ILE A 171 -12.04 -19.64 4.47
CA ILE A 171 -10.82 -20.37 4.15
C ILE A 171 -10.98 -21.88 4.36
N ALA A 172 -11.70 -22.31 5.40
CA ALA A 172 -11.96 -23.74 5.62
C ALA A 172 -12.82 -24.36 4.51
N ASP A 173 -13.78 -23.61 3.97
CA ASP A 173 -14.71 -24.11 2.97
C ASP A 173 -14.10 -24.14 1.56
N ILE A 174 -13.37 -23.09 1.17
CA ILE A 174 -12.89 -22.93 -0.20
C ILE A 174 -11.36 -22.87 -0.33
N GLY A 175 -10.60 -22.99 0.76
CA GLY A 175 -9.17 -22.62 0.79
C GLY A 175 -8.98 -21.10 0.67
N TRP A 176 -7.76 -20.64 0.37
CA TRP A 176 -7.54 -19.19 0.22
C TRP A 176 -8.44 -18.57 -0.87
N PRO A 177 -9.08 -17.40 -0.61
CA PRO A 177 -9.86 -16.64 -1.60
C PRO A 177 -8.98 -16.01 -2.67
N THR A 178 -8.48 -16.82 -3.61
CA THR A 178 -7.61 -16.34 -4.70
C THR A 178 -8.35 -15.45 -5.70
N LYS A 179 -7.59 -14.71 -6.53
CA LYS A 179 -8.14 -13.86 -7.60
C LYS A 179 -9.08 -14.58 -8.56
N SER A 180 -8.89 -15.88 -8.78
CA SER A 180 -9.76 -16.71 -9.62
C SER A 180 -11.11 -17.03 -8.97
N LYS A 181 -11.19 -17.01 -7.63
CA LYS A 181 -12.41 -17.29 -6.87
C LYS A 181 -13.21 -16.03 -6.60
N VAL A 182 -12.54 -14.99 -6.10
CA VAL A 182 -13.20 -13.77 -5.59
C VAL A 182 -12.75 -12.49 -6.30
N GLY A 183 -12.01 -12.59 -7.40
CA GLY A 183 -11.46 -11.43 -8.10
C GLY A 183 -10.25 -10.81 -7.38
N ARG A 184 -9.54 -9.93 -8.08
CA ARG A 184 -8.29 -9.30 -7.60
C ARG A 184 -8.51 -8.48 -6.33
N ASP A 185 -9.59 -7.72 -6.28
CA ASP A 185 -9.93 -6.93 -5.10
C ASP A 185 -10.43 -7.83 -3.96
N GLY A 186 -11.20 -8.89 -4.25
CA GLY A 186 -11.56 -9.89 -3.24
C GLY A 186 -10.33 -10.56 -2.59
N GLU A 187 -9.33 -10.94 -3.39
CA GLU A 187 -8.08 -11.52 -2.87
C GLU A 187 -7.32 -10.52 -1.99
N TRP A 188 -7.24 -9.27 -2.44
CA TRP A 188 -6.67 -8.18 -1.64
C TRP A 188 -7.45 -7.95 -0.33
N LEU A 189 -8.78 -8.02 -0.34
CA LEU A 189 -9.61 -7.84 0.85
C LEU A 189 -9.41 -8.96 1.86
N ALA A 190 -9.34 -10.23 1.41
CA ALA A 190 -9.02 -11.36 2.28
C ALA A 190 -7.64 -11.19 2.94
N TRP A 191 -6.64 -10.76 2.16
CA TRP A 191 -5.33 -10.41 2.68
C TRP A 191 -5.39 -9.24 3.69
N ALA A 192 -6.06 -8.15 3.36
CA ALA A 192 -6.17 -6.97 4.24
C ALA A 192 -6.86 -7.29 5.57
N ILE A 193 -7.91 -8.11 5.54
CA ILE A 193 -8.59 -8.60 6.76
C ILE A 193 -7.65 -9.46 7.60
N THR A 194 -6.85 -10.33 6.97
CA THR A 194 -5.82 -11.13 7.67
C THR A 194 -4.78 -10.24 8.34
N GLN A 195 -4.30 -9.21 7.63
CA GLN A 195 -3.37 -8.23 8.17
C GLN A 195 -3.98 -7.49 9.38
N HIS A 196 -5.27 -7.17 9.37
CA HIS A 196 -5.91 -6.47 10.49
C HIS A 196 -6.10 -7.33 11.74
N SER A 197 -6.11 -8.66 11.61
CA SER A 197 -6.25 -9.58 12.75
C SER A 197 -5.20 -9.34 13.84
N HIS A 198 -5.61 -9.49 15.10
CA HIS A 198 -4.71 -9.57 16.25
C HIS A 198 -4.45 -11.02 16.72
N ASP A 199 -5.13 -11.99 16.10
CA ASP A 199 -4.92 -13.42 16.34
C ASP A 199 -3.72 -13.90 15.51
N ILE A 200 -2.58 -14.13 16.19
CA ILE A 200 -1.33 -14.59 15.58
C ILE A 200 -1.46 -16.01 15.01
N GLU A 201 -2.22 -16.89 15.66
CA GLU A 201 -2.38 -18.27 15.18
C GLU A 201 -3.24 -18.32 13.93
N PHE A 202 -4.27 -17.48 13.84
CA PHE A 202 -4.99 -17.26 12.58
C PHE A 202 -4.06 -16.70 11.49
N GLN A 203 -3.22 -15.72 11.80
CA GLN A 203 -2.25 -15.17 10.84
C GLN A 203 -1.27 -16.23 10.34
N LYS A 204 -0.72 -17.07 11.22
CA LYS A 204 0.16 -18.20 10.84
C LYS A 204 -0.57 -19.22 9.97
N MET A 205 -1.82 -19.55 10.29
CA MET A 205 -2.64 -20.43 9.45
C MET A 205 -2.80 -19.86 8.03
N CYS A 206 -3.16 -18.58 7.91
CA CYS A 206 -3.25 -17.89 6.62
C CYS A 206 -1.89 -17.85 5.89
N LEU A 207 -0.80 -17.63 6.62
CA LEU A 207 0.55 -17.61 6.05
C LEU A 207 0.92 -18.94 5.39
N GLY A 208 0.49 -20.07 5.98
CA GLY A 208 0.67 -21.40 5.38
C GLY A 208 0.04 -21.52 3.99
N TYR A 209 -1.18 -20.98 3.80
CA TYR A 209 -1.82 -20.93 2.49
C TYR A 209 -1.08 -20.01 1.51
N LEU A 210 -0.72 -18.81 1.97
CA LEU A 210 -0.02 -17.82 1.15
C LEU A 210 1.35 -18.31 0.68
N LYS A 211 2.10 -19.04 1.53
CA LYS A 211 3.40 -19.63 1.18
C LYS A 211 3.29 -20.53 -0.04
N ASN A 212 2.38 -21.51 0.00
CA ASN A 212 2.21 -22.47 -1.10
C ASN A 212 1.75 -21.78 -2.39
N LEU A 213 0.81 -20.83 -2.28
CA LEU A 213 0.34 -20.07 -3.44
C LEU A 213 1.41 -19.17 -4.04
N THR A 214 2.33 -18.65 -3.23
CA THR A 214 3.45 -17.84 -3.70
C THR A 214 4.46 -18.69 -4.46
N LEU A 215 4.82 -19.87 -3.92
CA LEU A 215 5.71 -20.82 -4.60
C LEU A 215 5.13 -21.32 -5.94
N ASP A 216 3.81 -21.38 -6.05
CA ASP A 216 3.08 -21.76 -7.26
C ASP A 216 2.82 -20.59 -8.24
N ASP A 217 3.28 -19.37 -7.95
CA ASP A 217 2.97 -18.13 -8.72
C ASP A 217 1.46 -17.88 -8.92
N LYS A 218 0.65 -18.27 -7.92
CA LYS A 218 -0.82 -18.14 -7.95
C LYS A 218 -1.31 -16.87 -7.26
N ILE A 219 -0.45 -16.18 -6.53
CA ILE A 219 -0.78 -14.99 -5.72
C ILE A 219 0.33 -13.95 -5.78
N ASP A 220 0.01 -12.69 -5.49
CA ASP A 220 1.02 -11.64 -5.38
C ASP A 220 1.95 -11.94 -4.18
N PRO A 221 3.28 -12.07 -4.39
CA PRO A 221 4.23 -12.40 -3.32
C PRO A 221 4.30 -11.34 -2.22
N VAL A 222 3.84 -10.11 -2.48
CA VAL A 222 3.70 -9.07 -1.46
C VAL A 222 2.79 -9.56 -0.33
N TYR A 223 1.72 -10.31 -0.62
CA TYR A 223 0.79 -10.76 0.41
C TYR A 223 1.44 -11.70 1.43
N PHE A 224 2.27 -12.63 0.94
CA PHE A 224 3.04 -13.53 1.79
C PHE A 224 4.09 -12.76 2.59
N ALA A 225 4.93 -11.96 1.92
CA ALA A 225 6.02 -11.26 2.57
C ALA A 225 5.55 -10.23 3.61
N GLU A 226 4.49 -9.47 3.34
CA GLU A 226 3.95 -8.52 4.31
C GLU A 226 3.36 -9.22 5.54
N LEU A 227 2.73 -10.39 5.38
CA LEU A 227 2.20 -11.15 6.51
C LEU A 227 3.33 -11.79 7.34
N THR A 228 4.37 -12.32 6.68
CA THR A 228 5.58 -12.82 7.36
C THR A 228 6.19 -11.73 8.25
N ASP A 229 6.46 -10.56 7.68
CA ASP A 229 7.12 -9.48 8.40
C ASP A 229 6.21 -8.83 9.45
N ARG A 230 4.89 -8.84 9.22
CA ARG A 230 3.90 -8.40 10.22
C ARG A 230 3.89 -9.30 11.44
N ILE A 231 3.90 -10.63 11.24
CA ILE A 231 3.98 -11.59 12.35
C ILE A 231 5.30 -11.39 13.09
N ALA A 232 6.43 -11.36 12.38
CA ALA A 232 7.75 -11.17 12.97
C ALA A 232 7.80 -9.90 13.84
N ARG A 233 7.36 -8.75 13.31
CA ARG A 233 7.28 -7.50 14.06
C ARG A 233 6.40 -7.63 15.30
N ASN A 234 5.21 -8.21 15.16
CA ASN A 234 4.26 -8.32 16.27
C ASN A 234 4.70 -9.32 17.35
N THR A 235 5.64 -10.22 17.03
CA THR A 235 6.24 -11.18 17.99
C THR A 235 7.64 -10.78 18.45
N GLY A 236 8.12 -9.58 18.10
CA GLY A 236 9.44 -9.07 18.51
C GLY A 236 10.63 -9.65 17.77
N SER A 237 10.40 -10.28 16.61
CA SER A 237 11.44 -10.84 15.73
C SER A 237 11.83 -9.86 14.62
N SER A 238 13.04 -10.04 14.07
CA SER A 238 13.47 -9.30 12.88
C SER A 238 12.67 -9.72 11.64
N GLN A 239 12.42 -8.77 10.75
CA GLN A 239 11.70 -9.00 9.51
C GLN A 239 12.57 -9.65 8.44
N ILE A 240 11.99 -10.46 7.56
CA ILE A 240 12.71 -11.28 6.57
C ILE A 240 12.85 -10.54 5.24
N TYR A 241 11.80 -9.86 4.80
CA TYR A 241 11.70 -9.27 3.45
C TYR A 241 11.75 -7.74 3.44
N GLY A 242 11.63 -7.07 4.58
CA GLY A 242 11.69 -5.62 4.67
C GLY A 242 10.37 -4.94 4.35
N MET A 243 9.23 -5.47 4.78
CA MET A 243 7.90 -4.92 4.47
C MET A 243 7.32 -4.01 5.58
N ALA A 244 7.91 -3.99 6.76
CA ALA A 244 7.44 -3.20 7.89
C ALA A 244 8.31 -1.95 8.09
N ILE A 245 7.65 -0.82 8.26
CA ILE A 245 8.27 0.48 8.58
C ILE A 245 7.72 1.07 9.87
N ILE A 246 8.57 1.80 10.57
CA ILE A 246 8.26 2.62 11.73
C ILE A 246 8.48 4.10 11.38
N ARG A 247 7.82 5.01 12.08
CA ARG A 247 8.13 6.44 12.02
C ARG A 247 8.79 6.86 13.34
N GLU A 248 10.03 7.29 13.27
CA GLU A 248 10.81 7.83 14.39
C GLU A 248 11.32 9.23 14.05
N ASN A 249 11.18 10.18 14.97
CA ASN A 249 11.61 11.58 14.78
C ASN A 249 11.13 12.21 13.45
N GLY A 250 9.90 11.88 13.04
CA GLY A 250 9.30 12.37 11.80
C GLY A 250 9.77 11.65 10.53
N LYS A 251 10.77 10.77 10.59
CA LYS A 251 11.29 10.00 9.45
C LYS A 251 10.74 8.57 9.43
N LYS A 252 10.52 8.04 8.24
CA LYS A 252 10.16 6.63 8.06
C LYS A 252 11.43 5.79 7.95
N MET A 253 11.48 4.69 8.68
CA MET A 253 12.60 3.76 8.72
C MET A 253 12.08 2.33 8.70
N PHE A 254 12.90 1.37 8.28
CA PHE A 254 12.56 -0.04 8.40
C PHE A 254 12.61 -0.50 9.86
N TYR A 255 11.75 -1.46 10.22
CA TYR A 255 12.05 -2.32 11.37
C TYR A 255 13.33 -3.13 11.11
N GLN A 256 13.95 -3.67 12.16
CA GLN A 256 15.16 -4.48 12.02
C GLN A 256 14.96 -5.62 11.03
N ILE A 257 15.79 -5.65 9.99
CA ILE A 257 15.80 -6.69 8.95
C ILE A 257 16.83 -7.74 9.35
N PHE A 258 16.43 -9.01 9.32
CA PHE A 258 17.35 -10.13 9.48
C PHE A 258 18.30 -10.16 8.28
N ASP A 259 19.61 -10.17 8.52
CA ASP A 259 20.63 -10.23 7.46
C ASP A 259 20.31 -9.30 6.25
N PRO A 260 20.42 -7.97 6.45
CA PRO A 260 20.00 -6.98 5.46
C PRO A 260 20.84 -7.02 4.18
N GLU A 261 22.06 -7.56 4.21
CA GLU A 261 22.94 -7.65 3.05
C GLU A 261 22.40 -8.65 2.02
N ASN A 262 21.70 -9.70 2.48
CA ASN A 262 21.11 -10.74 1.62
C ASN A 262 19.58 -10.58 1.45
N VAL A 263 19.00 -9.43 1.81
CA VAL A 263 17.54 -9.22 1.71
C VAL A 263 17.03 -9.30 0.27
N ASP A 264 17.78 -8.76 -0.69
CA ASP A 264 17.37 -8.77 -2.08
C ASP A 264 17.45 -10.16 -2.72
N ILE A 265 18.31 -11.04 -2.21
CA ILE A 265 18.35 -12.46 -2.60
C ILE A 265 17.03 -13.12 -2.22
N ARG A 266 16.64 -13.04 -0.93
CA ARG A 266 15.37 -13.61 -0.43
C ARG A 266 14.15 -13.03 -1.14
N ARG A 267 14.16 -11.73 -1.42
CA ARG A 267 13.09 -11.06 -2.17
C ARG A 267 12.98 -11.63 -3.58
N SER A 268 14.10 -11.81 -4.28
CA SER A 268 14.11 -12.36 -5.64
C SER A 268 13.62 -13.82 -5.72
N GLU A 269 13.89 -14.64 -4.71
CA GLU A 269 13.45 -16.05 -4.64
C GLU A 269 11.93 -16.22 -4.67
N ILE A 270 11.19 -15.23 -4.19
CA ILE A 270 9.72 -15.22 -4.21
C ILE A 270 9.15 -14.23 -5.24
N GLY A 271 9.97 -13.67 -6.12
CA GLY A 271 9.53 -12.78 -7.20
C GLY A 271 9.25 -11.32 -6.77
N LEU A 272 9.73 -10.89 -5.60
CA LEU A 272 9.66 -9.48 -5.20
C LEU A 272 10.75 -8.65 -5.90
N PRO A 273 10.49 -7.37 -6.20
CA PRO A 273 11.53 -6.45 -6.66
C PRO A 273 12.53 -6.15 -5.52
N PRO A 274 13.72 -5.61 -5.85
CA PRO A 274 14.68 -5.15 -4.84
C PRO A 274 14.03 -4.23 -3.80
N ILE A 275 14.50 -4.28 -2.55
CA ILE A 275 13.95 -3.52 -1.42
C ILE A 275 13.91 -2.03 -1.71
N LYS A 276 14.83 -1.52 -2.55
CA LYS A 276 14.82 -0.12 -3.00
C LYS A 276 13.52 0.31 -3.67
N VAL A 277 12.93 -0.55 -4.49
CA VAL A 277 11.65 -0.25 -5.16
C VAL A 277 10.55 -0.09 -4.12
N TRP A 278 10.50 -0.99 -3.13
CA TRP A 278 9.54 -0.92 -2.03
C TRP A 278 9.77 0.30 -1.13
N ALA A 279 11.03 0.64 -0.84
CA ALA A 279 11.42 1.80 -0.05
C ALA A 279 10.98 3.10 -0.73
N ASN A 280 11.26 3.21 -2.03
CA ASN A 280 10.87 4.34 -2.87
C ASN A 280 9.34 4.49 -2.91
N GLU A 281 8.64 3.38 -3.18
CA GLU A 281 7.17 3.37 -3.16
C GLU A 281 6.63 3.77 -1.79
N ASN A 282 7.28 3.43 -0.67
CA ASN A 282 6.78 3.76 0.66
C ASN A 282 7.32 5.07 1.25
N PHE A 283 8.15 5.81 0.49
CA PHE A 283 8.85 7.02 0.93
C PHE A 283 9.67 6.76 2.21
N VAL A 284 10.56 5.78 2.14
CA VAL A 284 11.44 5.34 3.23
C VAL A 284 12.88 5.54 2.75
N GLU A 285 13.71 6.18 3.57
CA GLU A 285 15.14 6.28 3.28
C GLU A 285 15.78 4.91 3.54
N ILE A 286 16.52 4.40 2.56
CA ILE A 286 17.35 3.21 2.76
C ILE A 286 18.61 3.72 3.44
N ASP A 287 18.73 3.48 4.74
CA ASP A 287 20.00 3.63 5.44
C ASP A 287 20.58 2.24 5.69
N PRO A 288 21.59 1.80 4.91
CA PRO A 288 22.29 0.53 5.12
C PRO A 288 22.99 0.44 6.49
N LEU A 289 23.27 1.58 7.14
CA LEU A 289 24.04 1.68 8.39
C LEU A 289 23.16 1.82 9.65
N ALA A 290 21.91 2.29 9.53
CA ALA A 290 20.97 2.35 10.64
C ALA A 290 20.69 0.97 11.26
N ASN A 291 20.70 -0.09 10.44
CA ASN A 291 20.52 -1.47 10.88
C ASN A 291 21.73 -2.08 11.61
N LYS A 292 22.89 -1.41 11.68
CA LYS A 292 24.05 -1.90 12.44
C LYS A 292 24.00 -1.51 13.92
N LYS A 293 23.36 -0.39 14.28
CA LYS A 293 23.34 0.09 15.67
C LYS A 293 22.38 -0.69 16.59
N SER A 294 21.37 -1.38 16.05
CA SER A 294 20.46 -2.22 16.84
C SER A 294 20.92 -3.67 17.00
N GLN A 295 22.01 -4.08 16.34
CA GLN A 295 22.53 -5.45 16.40
C GLN A 295 23.39 -5.74 17.64
N GLN A 296 23.87 -4.72 18.35
CA GLN A 296 24.78 -4.91 19.50
C GLN A 296 24.08 -5.19 20.83
N ASP A 297 22.77 -4.96 20.97
CA ASP A 297 22.09 -4.94 22.29
C ASP A 297 20.86 -5.85 22.42
N SER A 298 20.65 -6.88 21.58
CA SER A 298 19.51 -7.80 21.77
C SER A 298 19.78 -9.24 21.33
N PRO A 299 19.57 -10.26 22.20
CA PRO A 299 19.65 -11.65 21.81
C PRO A 299 18.33 -12.03 21.12
N VAL A 300 18.33 -12.17 19.80
CA VAL A 300 17.13 -12.66 19.09
C VAL A 300 17.50 -13.86 18.25
N GLY A 301 17.06 -15.03 18.74
CA GLY A 301 17.08 -16.27 18.01
C GLY A 301 16.18 -16.23 16.77
N VAL A 302 16.52 -17.12 15.84
CA VAL A 302 15.80 -17.38 14.58
C VAL A 302 14.35 -17.81 14.88
N PRO A 303 13.33 -17.30 14.17
CA PRO A 303 12.00 -17.92 14.17
C PRO A 303 12.03 -19.21 13.33
N LEU A 304 11.61 -20.32 13.93
CA LEU A 304 11.29 -21.55 13.21
C LEU A 304 10.16 -21.29 12.19
N LEU A 305 10.44 -21.61 10.92
CA LEU A 305 9.45 -21.79 9.86
C LEU A 305 8.61 -23.04 10.10
#